data_AF-K1SH12-F1
#
_entry.id   AF-K1SH12-F1
#
_cell.length_a   1.000
_cell.length_b   1.000
_cell.length_c   1.000
_cell.angle_alpha   90.00
_cell.angle_beta   90.00
_cell.angle_gamma   90.00
#
_symmetry.space_group_name_H-M   'P 1'
#
loop_
_entity.id
_entity.type
_entity.pdbx_description
1 polymer ?
#
loop_
_entity_poly.entity_id
_entity_poly.type
_entity_poly.pdbx_seq_one_letter_code
_entity_poly.pdbx_strand_id
1 'polypeptide(L)'
;MKIEFETQEELYKRVLPALRSKVRELKNKGYDDIKVTYLWSYLAAEVFSKTNDLTLADIVSHIMHVDVVRLNAYIENNLKRTGIYQNKE
;
A
#
# COMPACT_ATOMS: atom_id res chain seq x y z
N MET A 1 4.79 -26.92 -1.76
CA MET A 1 5.40 -25.99 -2.73
C MET A 1 5.63 -24.67 -2.00
N LYS A 2 6.89 -24.23 -1.89
CA LYS A 2 7.21 -22.92 -1.29
C LYS A 2 6.98 -21.88 -2.39
N ILE A 3 6.06 -20.95 -2.17
CA ILE A 3 5.80 -19.87 -3.13
C ILE A 3 6.77 -18.75 -2.76
N GLU A 4 7.70 -18.46 -3.64
CA GLU A 4 8.61 -17.32 -3.55
C GLU A 4 8.22 -16.33 -4.64
N PHE A 5 8.27 -15.03 -4.32
CA PHE A 5 7.97 -13.95 -5.25
C PHE A 5 9.29 -13.30 -5.62
N GLU A 6 9.69 -13.39 -6.89
CA GLU A 6 10.99 -12.91 -7.34
C GLU A 6 10.96 -11.40 -7.63
N THR A 7 9.76 -10.85 -7.86
CA THR A 7 9.57 -9.43 -8.17
C THR A 7 8.51 -8.77 -7.31
N GLN A 8 8.64 -7.46 -7.14
CA GLN A 8 7.61 -6.63 -6.52
C GLN A 8 6.29 -6.65 -7.31
N GLU A 9 6.35 -6.82 -8.63
CA GLU A 9 5.16 -6.87 -9.48
C GLU A 9 4.33 -8.13 -9.22
N GLU A 10 4.99 -9.29 -9.10
CA GLU A 10 4.32 -10.55 -8.76
C GLU A 10 3.66 -10.49 -7.39
N LEU A 11 4.41 -9.98 -6.39
CA LEU A 11 3.86 -9.79 -5.05
C LEU A 11 2.68 -8.82 -5.07
N TYR A 12 2.81 -7.67 -5.75
CA TYR A 12 1.73 -6.69 -5.90
C TYR A 12 0.48 -7.30 -6.51
N LYS A 13 0.60 -8.05 -7.61
CA LYS A 13 -0.52 -8.76 -8.24
C LYS A 13 -1.17 -9.75 -7.27
N ARG A 14 -0.36 -10.48 -6.49
CA ARG A 14 -0.84 -11.46 -5.53
C ARG A 14 -1.65 -10.84 -4.39
N VAL A 15 -1.23 -9.68 -3.89
CA VAL A 15 -1.85 -8.99 -2.75
C VAL A 15 -2.85 -7.90 -3.16
N LEU A 16 -3.04 -7.67 -4.46
CA LEU A 16 -3.99 -6.70 -5.00
C LEU A 16 -5.41 -6.84 -4.42
N PRO A 17 -5.96 -8.05 -4.17
CA PRO A 17 -7.25 -8.18 -3.49
C PRO A 17 -7.26 -7.57 -2.08
N ALA A 18 -6.22 -7.80 -1.27
CA ALA A 18 -6.12 -7.24 0.08
C ALA A 18 -5.97 -5.72 0.04
N LEU A 19 -5.14 -5.20 -0.88
CA LEU A 19 -4.96 -3.75 -1.08
C LEU A 19 -6.30 -3.09 -1.46
N ARG A 20 -7.05 -3.67 -2.39
CA ARG A 20 -8.38 -3.17 -2.81
C ARG A 20 -9.37 -3.20 -1.66
N SER A 21 -9.39 -4.27 -0.87
CA SER A 21 -10.24 -4.38 0.32
C SER A 21 -9.93 -3.28 1.33
N LYS A 22 -8.65 -3.06 1.65
CA LYS A 22 -8.25 -2.00 2.58
C LYS A 22 -8.61 -0.61 2.05
N VAL A 23 -8.34 -0.31 0.78
CA VAL A 23 -8.72 0.99 0.19
C VAL A 23 -10.23 1.19 0.24
N ARG A 24 -11.03 0.16 -0.08
CA ARG A 24 -12.49 0.25 0.03
C ARG A 24 -12.94 0.53 1.46
N GLU A 25 -12.35 -0.13 2.45
CA GLU A 25 -12.61 0.16 3.86
C GLU A 25 -12.27 1.60 4.23
N LEU A 26 -11.12 2.11 3.78
CA LEU A 26 -10.69 3.49 4.03
C LEU A 26 -11.64 4.51 3.39
N LYS A 27 -12.09 4.26 2.17
CA LYS A 27 -13.11 5.09 1.50
C LYS A 27 -14.42 5.14 2.28
N ASN A 28 -14.89 3.99 2.76
CA ASN A 28 -16.09 3.94 3.60
C ASN A 28 -15.93 4.72 4.93
N LYS A 29 -14.70 5.01 5.36
CA LYS A 29 -14.37 5.83 6.54
C LYS A 29 -14.12 7.31 6.21
N GLY A 30 -14.30 7.72 4.94
CA GLY A 30 -14.13 9.10 4.49
C GLY A 30 -12.75 9.46 3.91
N TYR A 31 -11.89 8.47 3.68
CA TYR A 31 -10.56 8.69 3.07
C TYR A 31 -10.61 8.44 1.55
N ASP A 32 -11.37 9.27 0.82
CA ASP A 32 -11.67 9.07 -0.60
C ASP A 32 -10.47 9.23 -1.54
N ASP A 33 -9.47 10.01 -1.15
CA ASP A 33 -8.29 10.35 -1.93
C ASP A 33 -7.18 9.28 -1.86
N ILE A 34 -7.31 8.27 -0.98
CA ILE A 34 -6.36 7.18 -0.87
C ILE A 34 -6.57 6.17 -2.00
N LYS A 35 -5.54 6.02 -2.84
CA LYS A 35 -5.49 5.05 -3.95
C LYS A 35 -4.70 3.80 -3.57
N VAL A 36 -5.00 2.69 -4.25
CA VAL A 36 -4.25 1.42 -4.09
C VAL A 36 -2.76 1.60 -4.32
N THR A 37 -2.39 2.40 -5.33
CA THR A 37 -0.99 2.70 -5.63
C THR A 37 -0.31 3.48 -4.51
N TYR A 38 -0.99 4.44 -3.88
CA TYR A 38 -0.42 5.19 -2.75
C TYR A 38 -0.22 4.30 -1.51
N LEU A 39 -1.19 3.44 -1.21
CA LEU A 39 -1.08 2.44 -0.15
C LEU A 39 0.11 1.50 -0.40
N TRP A 40 0.25 0.99 -1.63
CA TRP A 40 1.37 0.12 -2.00
C TRP A 40 2.72 0.83 -1.88
N SER A 41 2.85 2.05 -2.44
CA SER A 41 4.09 2.82 -2.36
C SER A 41 4.51 3.09 -0.92
N TYR A 42 3.56 3.44 -0.04
CA TYR A 42 3.83 3.61 1.39
C TYR A 42 4.32 2.30 2.03
N LEU A 43 3.59 1.20 1.85
CA LEU A 43 3.96 -0.08 2.46
C LEU A 43 5.34 -0.57 1.96
N ALA A 44 5.61 -0.45 0.67
CA ALA A 44 6.90 -0.82 0.09
C ALA A 44 8.05 0.03 0.66
N ALA A 45 7.87 1.35 0.75
CA ALA A 45 8.91 2.28 1.18
C ALA A 45 9.13 2.29 2.69
N GLU A 46 8.07 2.17 3.49
CA GLU A 46 8.12 2.42 4.93
C GLU A 46 8.02 1.17 5.80
N VAL A 47 7.52 0.07 5.25
CA VAL A 47 7.28 -1.17 6.00
C VAL A 47 8.13 -2.32 5.46
N PHE A 48 7.99 -2.64 4.17
CA PHE A 48 8.63 -3.83 3.59
C PHE A 48 10.14 -3.65 3.40
N SER A 49 10.59 -2.45 3.02
CA SER A 49 12.03 -2.13 2.91
C SER A 49 12.80 -2.30 4.22
N LYS A 50 12.11 -2.28 5.36
CA LYS A 50 12.70 -2.33 6.71
C LYS A 50 12.54 -3.69 7.38
N THR A 51 11.90 -4.64 6.71
CA THR A 51 11.57 -5.95 7.30
C THR A 51 12.06 -7.07 6.38
N ASN A 52 12.79 -8.03 6.93
CA ASN A 52 13.29 -9.20 6.21
C ASN A 52 12.36 -10.40 6.43
N ASP A 53 12.46 -11.40 5.55
CA ASP A 53 11.77 -12.70 5.68
C ASP A 53 10.24 -12.63 5.81
N LEU A 54 9.62 -11.61 5.21
CA LEU A 54 8.18 -11.43 5.20
C LEU A 54 7.47 -12.58 4.47
N THR A 55 6.56 -13.25 5.16
CA THR A 55 5.64 -14.19 4.52
C THR A 55 4.50 -13.43 3.83
N LEU A 56 3.79 -14.10 2.92
CA LEU A 56 2.57 -13.53 2.33
C LEU A 56 1.53 -13.15 3.38
N ALA A 57 1.44 -13.92 4.47
CA ALA A 57 0.52 -13.63 5.58
C ALA A 57 0.92 -12.34 6.31
N ASP A 58 2.21 -12.10 6.53
CA ASP A 58 2.71 -10.87 7.14
C ASP A 58 2.40 -9.66 6.26
N ILE A 59 2.67 -9.77 4.94
CA ILE A 59 2.33 -8.71 3.96
C ILE A 59 0.84 -8.37 4.01
N VAL A 60 -0.03 -9.39 3.98
CA VAL A 60 -1.48 -9.18 4.07
C VAL A 60 -1.87 -8.56 5.41
N SER A 61 -1.26 -9.00 6.51
CA SER A 61 -1.49 -8.41 7.83
C SER A 61 -1.11 -6.93 7.88
N HIS A 62 0.05 -6.55 7.34
CA HIS A 62 0.48 -5.16 7.25
C HIS A 62 -0.47 -4.30 6.41
N ILE A 63 -1.02 -4.84 5.31
CA ILE A 63 -2.05 -4.17 4.51
C ILE A 63 -3.33 -3.96 5.34
N MET A 64 -3.79 -5.00 6.03
CA MET A 64 -5.05 -4.96 6.77
C MET A 64 -4.98 -4.14 8.06
N HIS A 65 -3.78 -3.90 8.59
CA HIS A 65 -3.57 -3.11 9.81
C HIS A 65 -2.76 -1.83 9.58
N VAL A 66 -2.79 -1.30 8.35
CA VAL A 66 -2.09 -0.07 8.01
C VAL A 66 -2.51 1.09 8.91
N ASP A 67 -1.53 1.82 9.43
CA ASP A 67 -1.74 3.07 10.16
C ASP A 67 -2.10 4.19 9.18
N VAL A 68 -3.38 4.58 9.17
CA VAL A 68 -3.91 5.59 8.24
C VAL A 68 -3.33 6.98 8.48
N VAL A 69 -2.93 7.31 9.72
CA VAL A 69 -2.33 8.62 10.05
C VAL A 69 -0.96 8.72 9.40
N ARG A 70 -0.15 7.66 9.54
CA ARG A 70 1.18 7.59 8.90
C ARG A 70 1.09 7.54 7.38
N LEU A 71 0.13 6.80 6.84
CA LEU A 71 -0.14 6.74 5.40
C LEU A 71 -0.44 8.14 4.83
N ASN A 72 -1.35 8.89 5.47
CA ASN A 72 -1.69 10.24 5.03
C ASN A 72 -0.50 11.19 5.12
N ALA A 73 0.26 11.15 6.21
CA ALA A 73 1.48 11.94 6.33
C ALA A 73 2.50 11.61 5.23
N TYR A 74 2.68 10.32 4.90
CA TYR A 74 3.56 9.91 3.80
C TYR A 74 3.07 10.46 2.46
N ILE A 75 1.77 10.34 2.19
CA ILE A 75 1.13 10.82 0.97
C ILE A 75 1.33 12.33 0.80
N GLU A 76 1.05 13.12 1.84
CA GLU A 76 1.16 14.57 1.82
C GLU A 76 2.61 15.03 1.60
N ASN A 77 3.56 14.39 2.27
CA ASN A 77 4.96 14.79 2.22
C ASN A 77 5.68 14.35 0.93
N ASN A 78 5.35 13.18 0.39
CA ASN A 78 6.16 12.55 -0.66
C ASN A 78 5.46 12.46 -2.02
N LEU A 79 4.13 12.32 -2.02
CA LEU A 79 3.38 12.05 -3.27
C LEU A 79 2.60 13.28 -3.75
N LYS A 80 2.05 14.11 -2.85
CA LYS A 80 1.36 15.36 -3.19
C LYS A 80 2.32 16.44 -3.72
N ARG A 81 3.56 16.48 -3.22
CA ARG A 81 4.60 17.45 -3.63
C ARG A 81 5.27 17.14 -4.98
N THR A 82 5.22 15.89 -5.43
CA THR A 82 5.86 15.44 -6.69
C THR A 82 4.98 15.63 -7.94
N GLY A 83 3.83 16.31 -7.83
CA GLY A 83 2.98 16.66 -8.98
C GLY A 83 2.14 15.50 -9.54
N ILE A 84 2.23 14.29 -8.98
CA ILE A 84 1.44 13.11 -9.40
C ILE A 84 -0.07 13.26 -9.08
N TYR A 85 -0.45 14.35 -8.39
CA TYR A 85 -1.84 14.71 -8.07
C TYR A 85 -2.53 15.55 -9.16
N GLN A 86 -1.80 16.01 -10.19
CA GLN A 86 -2.33 16.91 -11.21
C GLN A 86 -2.82 16.21 -12.49
N ASN A 87 -3.13 14.90 -12.44
CA ASN A 87 -3.79 14.24 -13.56
C ASN A 87 -4.89 13.31 -13.07
N LYS A 88 -6.13 13.80 -13.12
CA LYS A 88 -7.14 13.34 -14.07
C LYS A 88 -8.40 14.19 -13.92
N GLU A 89 -8.66 14.97 -14.98
CA GLU A 89 -10.01 15.31 -15.46
C GLU A 89 -10.91 14.07 -15.52
#